data_AF-A0A7K0Q0A1-F1
#
_entry.id   AF-A0A7K0Q0A1-F1
#
_cell.length_a   1.000
_cell.length_b   1.000
_cell.length_c   1.000
_cell.angle_alpha   90.00
_cell.angle_beta   90.00
_cell.angle_gamma   90.00
#
_symmetry.space_group_name_H-M   'P 1'
#
loop_
_entity.id
_entity.type
_entity.pdbx_description
1 polymer ?
#
loop_
_entity_poly.entity_id
_entity_poly.type
_entity_poly.pdbx_seq_one_letter_code
_entity_poly.pdbx_strand_id
1 'polypeptide(L)'
;MSAPVKTGLPTNKAVLDLLQGLLGRGITVAPGAPVTPTPSRPTAFATYVDPGYGLNAVVLIDLPLAAWCAGALALLPKGGCEDSVSDGELSEMQVEVLHEVVNVAASL
;
A
#
# COMPACT_ATOMS: atom_id res chain seq x y z
N MET A 1 -5.42 -14.20 24.04
CA MET A 1 -4.85 -13.30 23.03
C MET A 1 -3.43 -12.98 23.45
N SER A 2 -2.43 -13.31 22.62
CA SER A 2 -1.02 -12.98 22.94
C SER A 2 -0.81 -11.48 22.75
N ALA A 3 -0.03 -10.85 23.62
CA ALA A 3 0.37 -9.46 23.43
C ALA A 3 1.10 -9.30 22.08
N PRO A 4 0.89 -8.19 21.35
CA PRO A 4 1.60 -7.95 20.11
C PRO A 4 3.11 -7.87 20.39
N VAL A 5 3.90 -8.53 19.55
CA VAL A 5 5.36 -8.37 19.55
C VAL A 5 5.67 -6.89 19.38
N LYS A 6 6.54 -6.32 20.22
CA LYS A 6 7.06 -4.98 19.98
C LYS A 6 7.90 -5.04 18.70
N THR A 7 7.34 -4.51 17.62
CA THR A 7 8.02 -4.34 16.33
C THR A 7 8.35 -2.86 16.13
N GLY A 8 9.32 -2.57 15.27
CA GLY A 8 9.57 -1.20 14.79
C GLY A 8 8.57 -0.77 13.71
N LEU A 9 7.52 -1.56 13.45
CA LEU A 9 6.52 -1.26 12.43
C LEU A 9 5.45 -0.31 12.99
N PRO A 10 4.82 0.50 12.12
CA PRO A 10 3.79 1.44 12.54
C PRO A 10 2.58 0.74 13.16
N THR A 11 1.93 1.44 14.08
CA THR A 11 0.66 0.99 14.66
C THR A 11 -0.48 1.09 13.63
N ASN A 12 -1.53 0.28 13.79
CA ASN A 12 -2.73 0.38 12.95
C ASN A 12 -3.33 1.80 12.93
N LYS A 13 -3.22 2.54 14.04
CA LYS A 13 -3.68 3.93 14.10
C LYS A 13 -2.84 4.85 13.21
N ALA A 14 -1.51 4.71 13.23
CA ALA A 14 -0.63 5.51 12.39
C ALA A 14 -0.89 5.24 10.89
N VAL A 15 -1.09 3.98 10.51
CA VAL A 15 -1.48 3.60 9.14
C VAL A 15 -2.84 4.19 8.76
N LEU A 16 -3.83 4.12 9.66
CA LEU A 16 -5.15 4.70 9.45
C LEU A 16 -5.06 6.22 9.22
N ASP A 17 -4.38 6.93 10.11
CA ASP A 17 -4.25 8.39 10.05
C ASP A 17 -3.55 8.82 8.75
N LEU A 18 -2.50 8.10 8.33
CA LEU A 18 -1.81 8.32 7.07
C LEU A 18 -2.73 8.14 5.86
N LEU A 19 -3.41 6.99 5.76
CA LEU A 19 -4.27 6.66 4.61
C LEU A 19 -5.50 7.57 4.53
N GLN A 20 -6.09 7.97 5.67
CA GLN A 20 -7.18 8.93 5.69
C GLN A 20 -6.73 10.31 5.20
N GLY A 21 -5.55 10.77 5.66
CA GLY A 21 -4.97 12.03 5.22
C GLY A 21 -4.62 12.02 3.73
N LEU A 22 -4.01 10.94 3.26
CA LEU A 22 -3.57 10.79 1.87
C LEU A 22 -4.74 10.65 0.89
N LEU A 23 -5.76 9.87 1.25
CA LEU A 23 -6.86 9.53 0.34
C LEU A 23 -8.11 10.40 0.52
N GLY A 24 -8.13 11.27 1.54
CA GLY A 24 -9.22 12.23 1.78
C GLY A 24 -10.59 11.59 2.02
N ARG A 25 -10.65 10.32 2.46
CA ARG A 25 -11.90 9.55 2.63
C ARG A 25 -11.86 8.66 3.87
N GLY A 26 -13.04 8.16 4.25
CA GLY A 26 -13.16 7.20 5.34
C GLY A 26 -12.42 5.90 5.01
N ILE A 27 -11.39 5.58 5.80
CA ILE A 27 -10.63 4.33 5.72
C ILE A 27 -10.93 3.49 6.96
N THR A 28 -10.98 2.17 6.78
CA THR A 28 -11.03 1.20 7.87
C THR A 28 -9.72 0.41 7.87
N VAL A 29 -9.06 0.33 9.02
CA VAL A 29 -7.90 -0.53 9.24
C VAL A 29 -8.27 -1.58 10.27
N ALA A 30 -8.06 -2.84 9.92
CA ALA A 30 -8.28 -3.98 10.79
C ALA A 30 -7.19 -5.03 10.56
N PRO A 31 -6.91 -5.89 11.56
CA PRO A 31 -6.10 -7.08 11.33
C PRO A 31 -6.68 -7.90 10.17
N GLY A 32 -5.85 -8.21 9.19
CA GLY A 32 -6.24 -8.95 7.98
C GLY A 32 -5.48 -10.26 7.81
N ALA A 33 -5.87 -11.03 6.81
CA ALA A 33 -5.08 -12.17 6.36
C ALA A 33 -3.75 -11.69 5.73
N PRO A 34 -2.66 -12.47 5.81
CA PRO A 34 -1.41 -12.11 5.17
C PRO A 34 -1.58 -11.90 3.66
N VAL A 35 -0.96 -10.84 3.14
CA VAL A 35 -0.81 -10.64 1.69
C VAL A 35 0.28 -11.60 1.21
N THR A 36 -0.13 -12.70 0.58
CA THR A 36 0.80 -13.73 0.05
C THR A 36 0.86 -13.61 -1.47
N PRO A 37 1.98 -13.16 -2.04
CA PRO A 37 2.14 -13.07 -3.49
C PRO A 37 2.06 -14.46 -4.14
N THR A 38 1.25 -14.59 -5.18
CA THR A 38 1.18 -15.80 -6.03
C THR A 38 0.98 -15.38 -7.49
N PRO A 39 1.23 -16.24 -8.49
CA PRO A 39 0.94 -15.91 -9.88
C PRO A 39 -0.51 -15.46 -10.13
N SER A 40 -1.47 -15.98 -9.35
CA SER A 40 -2.89 -15.62 -9.40
C SER A 40 -3.28 -14.43 -8.50
N ARG A 41 -2.34 -13.91 -7.69
CA ARG A 41 -2.55 -12.78 -6.78
C ARG A 41 -1.33 -11.86 -6.85
N PRO A 42 -1.22 -11.04 -7.90
CA PRO A 42 -0.16 -10.05 -8.02
C PRO A 42 -0.26 -9.03 -6.88
N THR A 43 0.90 -8.55 -6.45
CA THR A 43 1.04 -7.62 -5.33
C THR A 43 2.14 -6.63 -5.64
N ALA A 44 1.94 -5.37 -5.29
CA ALA A 44 3.03 -4.41 -5.23
C ALA A 44 3.77 -4.57 -3.89
N PHE A 45 5.07 -4.35 -3.90
CA PHE A 45 5.85 -4.26 -2.66
C PHE A 45 6.83 -3.09 -2.73
N ALA A 46 7.07 -2.48 -1.57
CA ALA A 46 8.08 -1.45 -1.40
C ALA A 46 9.03 -1.86 -0.27
N THR A 47 10.33 -1.68 -0.52
CA THR A 47 11.39 -1.94 0.45
C THR A 47 11.92 -0.64 1.01
N TYR A 48 11.94 -0.50 2.33
CA TYR A 48 12.56 0.62 3.02
C TYR A 48 13.92 0.18 3.54
N VAL A 49 14.97 0.88 3.12
CA VAL A 49 16.35 0.56 3.49
C VAL A 49 17.00 1.71 4.23
N ASP A 50 17.98 1.41 5.08
CA ASP A 50 18.84 2.42 5.72
C ASP A 50 19.93 2.94 4.75
N PRO A 51 20.69 3.99 5.12
CA PRO A 51 21.79 4.51 4.29
C PRO A 51 22.92 3.51 3.99
N GLY A 52 23.02 2.42 4.74
CA GLY A 52 23.93 1.30 4.48
C GLY A 52 23.32 0.20 3.61
N TYR A 53 22.13 0.42 3.04
CA TYR A 53 21.33 -0.53 2.27
C TYR A 53 20.82 -1.75 3.07
N GLY A 54 20.78 -1.65 4.41
CA GLY A 54 20.12 -2.63 5.26
C GLY A 54 18.60 -2.56 5.14
N LEU A 55 17.91 -3.70 5.02
CA LEU A 55 16.45 -3.75 4.95
C LEU A 55 15.83 -3.47 6.33
N ASN A 56 15.05 -2.38 6.42
CA ASN A 56 14.36 -1.97 7.64
C ASN A 56 12.90 -2.45 7.67
N ALA A 57 12.19 -2.30 6.55
CA ALA A 57 10.79 -2.67 6.46
C ALA A 57 10.39 -3.03 5.03
N VAL A 58 9.30 -3.78 4.89
CA VAL A 58 8.65 -4.07 3.63
C VAL A 58 7.16 -3.79 3.79
N VAL A 59 6.59 -3.07 2.83
CA VAL A 59 5.13 -2.95 2.68
C VAL A 59 4.72 -3.82 1.51
N LEU A 60 3.70 -4.66 1.73
CA LEU A 60 3.02 -5.40 0.67
C LEU A 60 1.61 -4.83 0.50
N ILE A 61 1.22 -4.65 -0.76
CA ILE A 61 -0.07 -4.09 -1.16
C ILE A 61 -0.65 -5.05 -2.20
N ASP A 62 -1.87 -5.52 -1.97
CA ASP A 62 -2.55 -6.27 -3.02
C ASP A 62 -2.87 -5.37 -4.23
N LEU A 63 -3.00 -5.98 -5.41
CA LEU A 63 -3.24 -5.23 -6.64
C LEU A 63 -4.46 -4.29 -6.54
N PRO A 64 -5.62 -4.71 -5.99
CA PRO A 64 -6.75 -3.80 -5.85
C PRO A 64 -6.43 -2.56 -5.02
N LEU A 65 -5.87 -2.72 -3.82
CA LEU A 65 -5.53 -1.58 -2.97
C LEU A 65 -4.49 -0.68 -3.65
N ALA A 66 -3.52 -1.25 -4.35
CA ALA A 66 -2.52 -0.49 -5.10
C ALA A 66 -3.17 0.39 -6.19
N ALA A 67 -4.04 -0.18 -7.02
CA ALA A 67 -4.76 0.55 -8.07
C ALA A 67 -5.64 1.67 -7.48
N TRP A 68 -6.36 1.39 -6.38
CA TRP A 68 -7.23 2.38 -5.74
C TRP A 68 -6.49 3.47 -4.98
N CYS A 69 -5.31 3.18 -4.42
CA CYS A 69 -4.44 4.19 -3.81
C CYS A 69 -3.86 5.12 -4.86
N ALA A 70 -3.29 4.56 -5.93
CA ALA A 70 -2.77 5.35 -7.05
C ALA A 70 -3.88 6.18 -7.70
N GLY A 71 -5.03 5.56 -7.94
CA GLY A 71 -6.20 6.24 -8.53
C GLY A 71 -6.72 7.40 -7.69
N ALA A 72 -6.79 7.23 -6.37
CA ALA A 72 -7.21 8.32 -5.49
C ALA A 72 -6.18 9.45 -5.43
N LEU A 73 -4.88 9.15 -5.38
CA LEU A 73 -3.82 10.16 -5.29
C LEU A 73 -3.68 10.96 -6.59
N ALA A 74 -3.78 10.30 -7.75
CA ALA A 74 -3.71 10.94 -9.06
C ALA A 74 -5.06 11.40 -9.63
N LEU A 75 -6.15 11.27 -8.85
CA LEU A 75 -7.52 11.65 -9.27
C LEU A 75 -7.96 10.96 -10.57
N LEU A 76 -7.61 9.68 -10.72
CA LEU A 76 -7.96 8.90 -11.91
C LEU A 76 -9.46 8.60 -11.97
N PRO A 77 -10.03 8.50 -13.18
CA PRO A 77 -11.39 8.01 -13.35
C PRO A 77 -11.55 6.62 -12.72
N LYS A 78 -12.71 6.38 -12.10
CA LYS A 78 -13.04 5.09 -11.48
C LYS A 78 -12.83 3.91 -12.44
N GLY A 79 -13.29 4.05 -13.68
CA GLY A 79 -13.18 2.99 -14.70
C GLY A 79 -11.74 2.56 -14.93
N GLY A 80 -10.79 3.50 -15.00
CA GLY A 80 -9.37 3.16 -15.18
C GLY A 80 -8.78 2.37 -14.02
N CYS A 81 -9.30 2.54 -12.79
CA CYS A 81 -8.89 1.71 -11.66
C CYS A 81 -9.53 0.32 -11.71
N GLU A 82 -10.80 0.23 -12.14
CA GLU A 82 -11.51 -1.04 -12.31
C GLU A 82 -10.84 -1.90 -13.40
N ASP A 83 -10.42 -1.28 -14.50
CA ASP A 83 -9.72 -1.94 -15.60
C ASP A 83 -8.40 -2.57 -15.10
N SER A 84 -7.56 -1.83 -14.38
CA SER A 84 -6.30 -2.36 -13.81
C SER A 84 -6.52 -3.55 -12.88
N VAL A 85 -7.58 -3.52 -12.07
CA VAL A 85 -7.93 -4.63 -11.18
C VAL A 85 -8.40 -5.85 -11.96
N SER A 86 -9.19 -5.63 -13.02
CA SER A 86 -9.67 -6.69 -13.91
C SER A 86 -8.52 -7.33 -14.70
N ASP A 87 -7.62 -6.51 -15.23
CA ASP A 87 -6.51 -6.93 -16.06
C ASP A 87 -5.39 -7.61 -15.26
N GLY A 88 -5.38 -7.41 -13.93
CA GLY A 88 -4.38 -8.02 -13.07
C GLY A 88 -3.05 -7.26 -13.03
N GLU A 89 -3.02 -6.02 -13.53
CA GLU A 89 -1.79 -5.24 -13.71
C GLU A 89 -2.05 -3.74 -13.51
N LEU A 90 -1.06 -3.04 -12.96
CA LEU A 90 -1.09 -1.58 -12.87
C LEU A 90 -0.53 -0.98 -14.16
N SER A 91 -1.14 0.09 -14.64
CA SER A 91 -0.52 0.93 -15.68
C SER A 91 0.78 1.57 -15.18
N GLU A 92 1.68 1.94 -16.09
CA GLU A 92 2.95 2.62 -15.75
C GLU A 92 2.72 3.86 -14.88
N MET A 93 1.71 4.67 -15.22
CA MET A 93 1.35 5.85 -14.45
C MET A 93 0.84 5.49 -13.03
N GLN A 94 0.07 4.42 -12.86
CA GLN A 94 -0.32 3.97 -11.51
C GLN A 94 0.88 3.47 -10.70
N VAL A 95 1.87 2.83 -11.34
CA VAL A 95 3.12 2.42 -10.67
C VAL A 95 3.88 3.66 -10.18
N GLU A 96 4.05 4.68 -11.02
CA GLU A 96 4.70 5.94 -10.65
C GLU A 96 3.97 6.63 -9.48
N VAL A 97 2.65 6.70 -9.52
CA VAL A 97 1.87 7.32 -8.44
C VAL A 97 1.93 6.48 -7.17
N LEU A 98 1.96 5.15 -7.29
CA LEU A 98 2.11 4.25 -6.14
C LEU A 98 3.47 4.45 -5.44
N HIS A 99 4.54 4.80 -6.18
CA HIS A 99 5.81 5.20 -5.57
C HIS A 99 5.64 6.37 -4.60
N GLU A 100 4.82 7.38 -4.94
CA GLU A 100 4.53 8.49 -4.04
C GLU A 100 3.74 8.06 -2.79
N VAL A 101 2.78 7.15 -2.96
CA VAL A 101 2.03 6.57 -1.82
C VAL A 101 2.98 5.90 -0.82
N VAL A 102 3.90 5.05 -1.32
CA VAL A 102 4.83 4.34 -0.44
C VAL A 102 5.95 5.25 0.09
N ASN A 103 6.32 6.31 -0.62
CA ASN A 103 7.22 7.35 -0.11
C ASN A 103 6.60 8.11 1.07
N VAL A 104 5.31 8.47 1.00
CA VAL A 104 4.60 9.07 2.12
C VAL A 104 4.55 8.10 3.31
N ALA A 105 4.33 6.81 3.06
CA ALA A 105 4.38 5.78 4.09
C ALA A 105 5.78 5.56 4.71
N ALA A 106 6.86 6.02 4.07
CA ALA A 106 8.21 5.99 4.65
C ALA A 106 8.37 6.92 5.87
N SER A 107 7.45 7.85 6.08
CA SER A 107 7.45 8.78 7.23
C SER A 107 6.93 8.16 8.53
N LEU A 108 6.43 6.92 8.47
CA LEU A 108 5.84 6.19 9.59
C LEU A 108 6.86 5.50 10.50
#